data_AF-A0A817PES4-F1
#
_entry.id   AF-A0A817PES4-F1
#
_cell.length_a   1.000
_cell.length_b   1.000
_cell.length_c   1.000
_cell.angle_alpha   90.00
_cell.angle_beta   90.00
_cell.angle_gamma   90.00
#
_symmetry.space_group_name_H-M   'P 1'
#
loop_
_entity.id
_entity.type
_entity.pdbx_description
1 polymer ?
#
loop_
_entity_poly.entity_id
_entity_poly.type
_entity_poly.pdbx_seq_one_letter_code
_entity_poly.pdbx_strand_id
1 'polypeptide(L)'
;MYFLAYCDIVPTPRNKWISAKRYVESDIVFIIYTGAPFYQTRALATRDTWLSRVTHKYFFSSTPYPSLPVTVIEGAGENYMSNMKKLYKGLKIAYKEHNQTAKFYFLAGCDTFVNVPHLLKRLDEFNHTKALVIGGHPFNYPCFRKKTQTIEGVQYPSGGAGFFLSATLMEMMYPKIEQFFQDEWPTEKSPYNDVAVNCLAASLGVKASLVPGFWADNPQQTLKQNGIKRLHADSEPNTFHYVPPTSMYILDEFYVFQHIDRLANDNNLNELVKFTRQFVAVHYELLRIKKNECTLPPVKST
;
A
#
# COMPACT_ATOMS: atom_id res chain seq x y z
N MET A 1 18.99 15.49 12.47
CA MET A 1 17.99 16.52 12.83
C MET A 1 16.81 16.45 11.85
N TYR A 2 16.05 15.35 11.86
CA TYR A 2 14.92 15.14 10.93
C TYR A 2 13.62 14.71 11.62
N PHE A 3 13.69 14.08 12.80
CA PHE A 3 12.51 13.60 13.54
C PHE A 3 11.51 14.72 13.88
N LEU A 4 12.02 15.88 14.33
CA LEU A 4 11.22 17.08 14.61
C LEU A 4 10.40 17.58 13.40
N ALA A 5 10.86 17.32 12.17
CA ALA A 5 10.18 17.79 10.96
C ALA A 5 8.83 17.12 10.69
N TYR A 6 8.51 16.02 11.40
CA TYR A 6 7.21 15.36 11.31
C TYR A 6 6.33 15.63 12.53
N CYS A 7 6.89 15.82 13.73
CA CYS A 7 6.16 16.12 14.97
C CYS A 7 5.17 17.30 14.83
N ASP A 8 5.56 18.33 14.08
CA ASP A 8 4.74 19.53 13.84
C ASP A 8 3.79 19.42 12.63
N ILE A 9 3.89 18.34 11.83
CA ILE A 9 3.21 18.18 10.55
C ILE A 9 2.15 17.07 10.60
N VAL A 10 2.51 15.86 11.01
CA VAL A 10 1.55 14.74 11.07
C VAL A 10 0.71 14.84 12.35
N PRO A 11 -0.59 14.52 12.28
CA PRO A 11 -1.46 14.56 13.45
C PRO A 11 -0.94 13.59 14.51
N THR A 12 -0.94 14.06 15.77
CA THR A 12 -0.59 13.25 16.95
C THR A 12 -1.84 13.09 17.83
N PRO A 13 -2.64 12.03 17.65
CA PRO A 13 -3.79 11.76 18.50
C PRO A 13 -3.34 11.57 19.94
N ARG A 14 -3.76 12.47 20.83
CA ARG A 14 -3.65 12.29 22.29
C ARG A 14 -4.81 11.46 22.87
N ASN A 15 -5.71 11.01 22.01
CA ASN A 15 -6.84 10.16 22.35
C ASN A 15 -6.37 8.72 22.60
N LYS A 16 -7.17 7.97 23.37
CA LYS A 16 -6.96 6.55 23.66
C LYS A 16 -6.61 5.73 22.42
N TRP A 17 -5.75 4.72 22.56
CA TRP A 17 -5.53 3.76 21.49
C TRP A 17 -6.74 2.84 21.33
N ILE A 18 -7.47 3.01 20.23
CA ILE A 18 -8.54 2.10 19.82
C ILE A 18 -7.95 1.13 18.80
N SER A 19 -7.91 -0.17 19.11
CA SER A 19 -7.55 -1.21 18.14
C SER A 19 -8.70 -1.48 17.16
N ALA A 20 -8.36 -1.96 15.96
CA ALA A 20 -9.33 -2.49 15.02
C ALA A 20 -10.08 -3.70 15.63
N LYS A 21 -11.34 -3.87 15.26
CA LYS A 21 -12.27 -4.80 15.92
C LYS A 21 -12.64 -6.00 15.06
N ARG A 22 -12.66 -5.86 13.73
CA ARG A 22 -13.19 -6.86 12.79
C ARG A 22 -12.09 -7.54 11.97
N TYR A 23 -10.96 -6.84 11.80
CA TYR A 23 -9.89 -7.26 10.90
C TYR A 23 -8.51 -7.18 11.55
N VAL A 24 -7.64 -8.13 11.18
CA VAL A 24 -6.22 -8.20 11.55
C VAL A 24 -5.34 -8.07 10.31
N GLU A 25 -4.04 -7.83 10.45
CA GLU A 25 -3.16 -7.62 9.29
C GLU A 25 -3.13 -8.83 8.34
N SER A 26 -3.20 -10.06 8.88
CA SER A 26 -3.26 -11.29 8.09
C SER A 26 -4.59 -11.52 7.35
N ASP A 27 -5.58 -10.64 7.52
CA ASP A 27 -6.77 -10.61 6.66
C ASP A 27 -6.52 -9.87 5.33
N ILE A 28 -5.36 -9.24 5.19
CA ILE A 28 -5.00 -8.37 4.07
C ILE A 28 -3.79 -8.94 3.34
N VAL A 29 -3.89 -9.00 2.01
CA VAL A 29 -2.73 -9.26 1.14
C VAL A 29 -2.16 -7.92 0.67
N PHE A 30 -0.95 -7.61 1.12
CA PHE A 30 -0.24 -6.37 0.76
C PHE A 30 0.57 -6.58 -0.52
N ILE A 31 0.13 -5.94 -1.59
CA ILE A 31 0.72 -6.06 -2.92
C ILE A 31 1.51 -4.79 -3.26
N ILE A 32 2.83 -4.95 -3.35
CA ILE A 32 3.76 -3.86 -3.65
C ILE A 32 4.33 -4.03 -5.05
N TYR A 33 4.13 -3.03 -5.90
CA TYR A 33 4.74 -2.99 -7.23
C TYR A 33 6.08 -2.26 -7.17
N THR A 34 7.11 -2.84 -7.78
CA THR A 34 8.47 -2.31 -7.75
C THR A 34 9.24 -2.67 -9.02
N GLY A 35 10.48 -2.19 -9.12
CA GLY A 35 11.42 -2.54 -10.16
C GLY A 35 12.86 -2.54 -9.67
N ALA A 36 13.75 -3.21 -10.39
CA ALA A 36 15.16 -3.38 -10.02
C ALA A 36 15.89 -2.09 -9.60
N PRO A 37 15.71 -0.92 -10.27
CA PRO A 37 16.32 0.34 -9.86
C PRO A 37 15.91 0.83 -8.45
N PHE A 38 14.80 0.32 -7.91
CA PHE A 38 14.24 0.74 -6.62
C PHE A 38 14.48 -0.26 -5.49
N TYR A 39 15.11 -1.41 -5.77
CA TYR A 39 15.41 -2.43 -4.76
C TYR A 39 16.22 -1.85 -3.61
N GLN A 40 17.43 -1.37 -3.90
CA GLN A 40 18.37 -0.82 -2.91
C GLN A 40 17.97 0.55 -2.33
N THR A 41 16.77 1.06 -2.64
CA THR A 41 16.27 2.34 -2.15
C THR A 41 14.89 2.20 -1.50
N ARG A 42 13.81 2.33 -2.30
CA ARG A 42 12.44 2.47 -1.80
C ARG A 42 11.83 1.14 -1.36
N ALA A 43 12.15 0.05 -2.07
CA ALA A 43 11.63 -1.28 -1.74
C ALA A 43 12.25 -1.86 -0.47
N LEU A 44 13.57 -1.71 -0.25
CA LEU A 44 14.18 -2.05 1.05
C LEU A 44 13.60 -1.19 2.18
N ALA A 45 13.45 0.13 2.00
CA ALA A 45 12.81 0.96 3.03
C ALA A 45 11.36 0.54 3.34
N THR A 46 10.57 0.19 2.32
CA THR A 46 9.22 -0.39 2.50
C THR A 46 9.29 -1.69 3.30
N ARG A 47 10.18 -2.62 2.93
CA ARG A 47 10.39 -3.90 3.62
C ARG A 47 10.78 -3.70 5.09
N ASP A 48 11.68 -2.77 5.36
CA ASP A 48 12.31 -2.55 6.66
C ASP A 48 11.39 -1.78 7.63
N THR A 49 10.44 -1.02 7.10
CA THR A 49 9.49 -0.24 7.90
C THR A 49 8.17 -1.00 8.05
N TRP A 50 7.05 -0.43 7.58
CA TRP A 50 5.72 -0.94 7.85
C TRP A 50 5.46 -2.36 7.34
N LEU A 51 6.06 -2.75 6.20
CA LEU A 51 5.87 -4.07 5.60
C LEU A 51 6.64 -5.17 6.37
N SER A 52 7.58 -4.82 7.26
CA SER A 52 8.27 -5.81 8.10
C SER A 52 7.29 -6.55 9.03
N ARG A 53 6.21 -5.86 9.43
CA ARG A 53 5.24 -6.31 10.45
C ARG A 53 3.92 -6.86 9.88
N VAL A 54 3.86 -7.16 8.58
CA VAL A 54 2.71 -7.84 7.95
C VAL A 54 3.08 -9.23 7.44
N THR A 55 2.12 -10.15 7.45
CA THR A 55 2.31 -11.58 7.13
C THR A 55 2.19 -11.84 5.63
N HIS A 56 1.11 -11.40 4.97
CA HIS A 56 0.87 -11.68 3.55
C HIS A 56 1.31 -10.49 2.70
N LYS A 57 2.50 -10.60 2.09
CA LYS A 57 3.16 -9.52 1.35
C LYS A 57 3.87 -10.00 0.09
N TYR A 58 3.75 -9.23 -0.98
CA TYR A 58 4.42 -9.49 -2.25
C TYR A 58 5.15 -8.25 -2.75
N PHE A 59 6.41 -8.42 -3.19
CA PHE A 59 7.05 -7.47 -4.10
C PHE A 59 6.99 -8.05 -5.51
N PHE A 60 6.10 -7.56 -6.36
CA PHE A 60 6.03 -8.01 -7.76
C PHE A 60 7.01 -7.21 -8.63
N SER A 61 7.93 -7.93 -9.27
CA SER A 61 8.92 -7.38 -10.20
C SER A 61 9.34 -8.41 -11.25
N SER A 62 10.35 -8.15 -12.07
CA SER A 62 10.80 -9.06 -13.14
C SER A 62 12.18 -9.69 -12.91
N THR A 63 12.91 -9.26 -11.89
CA THR A 63 14.24 -9.77 -11.55
C THR A 63 14.31 -10.18 -10.08
N PRO A 64 14.90 -11.34 -9.72
CA PRO A 64 15.05 -11.72 -8.32
C PRO A 64 16.06 -10.81 -7.61
N TYR A 65 15.93 -10.64 -6.29
CA TYR A 65 16.91 -9.93 -5.48
C TYR A 65 17.12 -10.63 -4.13
N PRO A 66 18.35 -11.01 -3.73
CA PRO A 66 18.56 -11.87 -2.56
C PRO A 66 17.98 -11.34 -1.24
N SER A 67 17.83 -10.02 -1.09
CA SER A 67 17.38 -9.39 0.14
C SER A 67 15.89 -9.05 0.15
N LEU A 68 15.21 -9.01 -1.00
CA LEU A 68 13.77 -8.74 -1.04
C LEU A 68 13.03 -10.03 -1.39
N PRO A 69 11.89 -10.35 -0.75
CA PRO A 69 11.03 -11.46 -1.17
C PRO A 69 10.30 -11.06 -2.47
N VAL A 70 11.05 -11.01 -3.58
CA VAL A 70 10.54 -10.63 -4.90
C VAL A 70 9.88 -11.83 -5.56
N THR A 71 8.60 -11.71 -5.84
CA THR A 71 7.90 -12.66 -6.71
C THR A 71 8.10 -12.22 -8.16
N VAL A 72 8.91 -12.99 -8.89
CA VAL A 72 9.28 -12.70 -10.27
C VAL A 72 8.10 -12.97 -11.22
N ILE A 73 7.75 -11.96 -12.00
CA ILE A 73 6.69 -12.00 -13.00
C ILE A 73 7.30 -12.29 -14.37
N GLU A 74 7.21 -13.54 -14.81
CA GLU A 74 7.78 -13.99 -16.08
C GLU A 74 7.25 -13.19 -17.29
N GLY A 75 8.19 -12.77 -18.14
CA GLY A 75 7.93 -12.00 -19.36
C GLY A 75 7.53 -10.53 -19.10
N ALA A 76 7.65 -10.02 -17.87
CA ALA A 76 7.72 -8.58 -17.61
C ALA A 76 9.18 -8.10 -17.68
N GLY A 77 9.40 -6.83 -17.98
CA GLY A 77 10.68 -6.15 -17.81
C GLY A 77 10.66 -5.10 -16.69
N GLU A 78 11.75 -4.37 -16.51
CA GLU A 78 11.88 -3.36 -15.44
C GLU A 78 11.40 -1.96 -15.85
N ASN A 79 10.93 -1.78 -17.09
CA ASN A 79 10.43 -0.51 -17.59
C ASN A 79 8.98 -0.21 -17.16
N TYR A 80 8.57 1.07 -17.29
CA TYR A 80 7.24 1.53 -16.86
C TYR A 80 6.08 0.78 -17.53
N MET A 81 6.18 0.47 -18.83
CA MET A 81 5.16 -0.29 -19.58
C MET A 81 4.94 -1.70 -19.00
N SER A 82 6.00 -2.30 -18.46
CA SER A 82 5.92 -3.63 -17.84
C SER A 82 5.22 -3.63 -16.48
N ASN A 83 5.02 -2.48 -15.83
CA ASN A 83 4.25 -2.38 -14.59
C ASN A 83 2.81 -2.89 -14.75
N MET A 84 2.23 -2.73 -15.94
CA MET A 84 0.90 -3.29 -16.25
C MET A 84 0.91 -4.82 -16.16
N LYS A 85 1.96 -5.48 -16.68
CA LYS A 85 2.12 -6.93 -16.61
C LYS A 85 2.44 -7.43 -15.20
N LYS A 86 3.29 -6.71 -14.47
CA LYS A 86 3.57 -6.96 -13.04
C LYS A 86 2.27 -6.90 -12.21
N LEU A 87 1.43 -5.89 -12.47
CA LEU A 87 0.11 -5.72 -11.86
C LEU A 87 -0.81 -6.92 -12.11
N TYR A 88 -1.19 -7.19 -13.37
CA TYR A 88 -2.28 -8.14 -13.63
C TYR A 88 -1.88 -9.59 -13.32
N LYS A 89 -0.62 -9.97 -13.58
CA LYS A 89 -0.11 -11.29 -13.20
C LYS A 89 0.04 -11.41 -11.68
N GLY A 90 0.59 -10.39 -11.01
CA GLY A 90 0.73 -10.38 -9.55
C GLY A 90 -0.61 -10.50 -8.82
N LEU A 91 -1.62 -9.76 -9.27
CA LEU A 91 -3.00 -9.90 -8.77
C LEU A 91 -3.55 -11.33 -8.92
N LYS A 92 -3.29 -11.99 -10.06
CA LYS A 92 -3.70 -13.40 -10.27
C LYS A 92 -2.95 -14.38 -9.37
N ILE A 93 -1.68 -14.14 -9.05
CA ILE A 93 -0.89 -14.94 -8.11
C ILE A 93 -1.46 -14.78 -6.69
N ALA A 94 -1.55 -13.53 -6.21
CA ALA A 94 -2.07 -13.21 -4.88
C ALA A 94 -3.49 -13.77 -4.67
N TYR A 95 -4.38 -13.71 -5.66
CA TYR A 95 -5.70 -14.31 -5.55
C TYR A 95 -5.66 -15.85 -5.51
N LYS A 96 -4.84 -16.50 -6.35
CA LYS A 96 -4.72 -17.97 -6.32
C LYS A 96 -4.23 -18.50 -4.97
N GLU A 97 -3.32 -17.78 -4.33
CA GLU A 97 -2.73 -18.16 -3.04
C GLU A 97 -3.64 -17.81 -1.85
N HIS A 98 -4.48 -16.78 -1.96
CA HIS A 98 -5.25 -16.24 -0.83
C HIS A 98 -6.78 -16.15 -1.00
N ASN A 99 -7.39 -16.64 -2.08
CA ASN A 99 -8.85 -16.48 -2.28
C ASN A 99 -9.74 -17.09 -1.18
N GLN A 100 -9.24 -18.04 -0.39
CA GLN A 100 -9.97 -18.62 0.76
C GLN A 100 -9.69 -17.89 2.10
N THR A 101 -8.69 -17.01 2.16
CA THR A 101 -8.17 -16.44 3.43
C THR A 101 -8.13 -14.92 3.45
N ALA A 102 -7.85 -14.27 2.33
CA ALA A 102 -7.87 -12.81 2.22
C ALA A 102 -9.29 -12.27 2.32
N LYS A 103 -9.46 -11.22 3.13
CA LYS A 103 -10.64 -10.37 3.15
C LYS A 103 -10.43 -9.13 2.28
N PHE A 104 -9.19 -8.63 2.18
CA PHE A 104 -8.85 -7.50 1.33
C PHE A 104 -7.50 -7.68 0.64
N TYR A 105 -7.34 -7.02 -0.52
CA TYR A 105 -6.08 -6.91 -1.25
C TYR A 105 -5.72 -5.42 -1.29
N PHE A 106 -4.58 -5.05 -0.72
CA PHE A 106 -4.08 -3.67 -0.72
C PHE A 106 -3.03 -3.51 -1.81
N LEU A 107 -3.19 -2.51 -2.68
CA LEU A 107 -2.28 -2.23 -3.78
C LEU A 107 -1.54 -0.91 -3.50
N ALA A 108 -0.21 -0.91 -3.60
CA ALA A 108 0.61 0.30 -3.47
C ALA A 108 1.94 0.21 -4.23
N GLY A 109 2.61 1.36 -4.38
CA GLY A 109 4.00 1.44 -4.83
C GLY A 109 4.98 1.21 -3.67
N CYS A 110 6.23 0.86 -4.01
CA CYS A 110 7.33 0.78 -3.04
C CYS A 110 7.82 2.14 -2.50
N ASP A 111 7.08 3.22 -2.76
CA ASP A 111 7.29 4.59 -2.30
C ASP A 111 6.10 5.15 -1.48
N THR A 112 5.20 4.26 -1.07
CA THR A 112 4.06 4.56 -0.20
C THR A 112 4.37 4.09 1.23
N PHE A 113 4.30 5.00 2.21
CA PHE A 113 4.29 4.65 3.63
C PHE A 113 2.86 4.33 4.07
N VAL A 114 2.68 3.28 4.88
CA VAL A 114 1.38 2.80 5.33
C VAL A 114 1.37 2.60 6.85
N ASN A 115 0.47 3.30 7.54
CA ASN A 115 0.16 3.02 8.94
C ASN A 115 -0.86 1.87 9.00
N VAL A 116 -0.37 0.63 8.99
CA VAL A 116 -1.19 -0.59 9.00
C VAL A 116 -2.21 -0.61 10.17
N PRO A 117 -1.85 -0.23 11.41
CA PRO A 117 -2.83 -0.12 12.50
C PRO A 117 -3.98 0.87 12.25
N HIS A 118 -3.73 2.06 11.67
CA HIS A 118 -4.81 3.00 11.32
C HIS A 118 -5.68 2.46 10.16
N LEU A 119 -5.02 1.87 9.16
CA LEU A 119 -5.66 1.26 8.00
C LEU A 119 -6.60 0.11 8.38
N LEU A 120 -6.24 -0.72 9.37
CA LEU A 120 -7.12 -1.77 9.89
C LEU A 120 -8.40 -1.20 10.53
N LYS A 121 -8.29 -0.10 11.29
CA LYS A 121 -9.47 0.58 11.86
C LYS A 121 -10.38 1.13 10.78
N ARG A 122 -9.82 1.72 9.71
CA ARG A 122 -10.63 2.21 8.59
C ARG A 122 -11.39 1.08 7.90
N LEU A 123 -10.83 -0.13 7.83
CA LEU A 123 -11.53 -1.29 7.28
C LEU A 123 -12.70 -1.77 8.14
N ASP A 124 -12.76 -1.48 9.46
CA ASP A 124 -13.90 -1.85 10.32
C ASP A 124 -15.24 -1.27 9.84
N GLU A 125 -15.23 -0.19 9.04
CA GLU A 125 -16.41 0.42 8.43
C GLU A 125 -16.97 -0.39 7.24
N PHE A 126 -16.15 -1.27 6.65
CA PHE A 126 -16.44 -1.96 5.39
C PHE A 126 -16.77 -3.44 5.59
N ASN A 127 -17.35 -4.08 4.56
CA ASN A 127 -17.59 -5.52 4.60
C ASN A 127 -16.99 -6.18 3.36
N HIS A 128 -15.99 -7.04 3.55
CA HIS A 128 -15.31 -7.73 2.46
C HIS A 128 -16.20 -8.62 1.60
N THR A 129 -17.38 -9.04 2.10
CA THR A 129 -18.36 -9.82 1.34
C THR A 129 -19.20 -8.98 0.37
N LYS A 130 -18.95 -7.66 0.31
CA LYS A 130 -19.46 -6.76 -0.73
C LYS A 130 -18.33 -6.44 -1.70
N ALA A 131 -18.64 -6.28 -2.98
CA ALA A 131 -17.68 -5.81 -3.96
C ALA A 131 -17.35 -4.33 -3.73
N LEU A 132 -16.12 -4.02 -3.34
CA LEU A 132 -15.70 -2.69 -2.90
C LEU A 132 -14.30 -2.35 -3.42
N VAL A 133 -14.17 -1.14 -3.97
CA VAL A 133 -12.90 -0.39 -4.05
C VAL A 133 -12.91 0.60 -2.87
N ILE A 134 -11.83 0.68 -2.09
CA ILE A 134 -11.72 1.62 -0.95
C ILE A 134 -10.37 2.34 -1.00
N GLY A 135 -10.37 3.67 -0.89
CA GLY A 135 -9.14 4.47 -0.83
C GLY A 135 -9.49 5.96 -0.77
N GLY A 136 -8.53 6.84 -1.07
CA GLY A 136 -8.77 8.28 -1.04
C GLY A 136 -7.97 9.03 -2.08
N HIS A 137 -7.92 10.36 -1.91
CA HIS A 137 -7.39 11.31 -2.89
C HIS A 137 -7.94 11.03 -4.31
N PRO A 138 -9.24 11.32 -4.56
CA PRO A 138 -9.90 10.95 -5.81
C PRO A 138 -9.39 11.73 -7.02
N PHE A 139 -9.31 11.03 -8.14
CA PHE A 139 -9.11 11.62 -9.46
C PHE A 139 -10.26 11.23 -10.41
N ASN A 140 -10.41 11.99 -11.50
CA ASN A 140 -11.30 11.69 -12.62
C ASN A 140 -10.45 11.39 -13.86
N TYR A 141 -10.77 10.33 -14.59
CA TYR A 141 -10.09 9.94 -15.84
C TYR A 141 -11.03 9.03 -16.65
N PRO A 142 -11.04 9.12 -17.99
CA PRO A 142 -11.91 8.31 -18.83
C PRO A 142 -11.55 6.82 -18.72
N CYS A 143 -12.51 6.01 -18.27
CA CYS A 143 -12.29 4.58 -18.11
C CYS A 143 -12.56 3.80 -19.40
N PHE A 144 -11.56 3.11 -19.94
CA PHE A 144 -11.76 2.29 -21.13
C PHE A 144 -12.48 0.99 -20.78
N ARG A 145 -13.68 0.79 -21.36
CA ARG A 145 -14.39 -0.50 -21.35
C ARG A 145 -13.80 -1.46 -22.40
N LYS A 146 -13.37 -0.89 -23.53
CA LYS A 146 -12.60 -1.50 -24.61
C LYS A 146 -11.72 -0.40 -25.24
N LYS A 147 -10.73 -0.77 -26.07
CA LYS A 147 -9.77 0.15 -26.71
C LYS A 147 -10.39 1.33 -27.48
N THR A 148 -11.69 1.29 -27.80
CA THR A 148 -12.45 2.31 -28.53
C THR A 148 -13.65 2.91 -27.78
N GLN A 149 -13.91 2.50 -26.52
CA GLN A 149 -15.08 2.95 -25.75
C GLN A 149 -14.69 3.41 -24.34
N THR A 150 -14.91 4.69 -24.03
CA THR A 150 -14.73 5.24 -22.67
C THR A 150 -16.03 5.22 -21.86
N ILE A 151 -15.87 5.26 -20.54
CA ILE A 151 -16.87 5.51 -19.52
C ILE A 151 -16.42 6.79 -18.83
N GLU A 152 -17.18 7.86 -19.02
CA GLU A 152 -16.89 9.17 -18.42
C GLU A 152 -17.37 9.24 -16.97
N GLY A 153 -16.79 10.17 -16.20
CA GLY A 153 -17.22 10.46 -14.83
C GLY A 153 -16.88 9.38 -13.79
N VAL A 154 -15.97 8.45 -14.10
CA VAL A 154 -15.49 7.47 -13.12
C VAL A 154 -14.49 8.14 -12.16
N GLN A 155 -14.82 8.11 -10.88
CA GLN A 155 -13.92 8.47 -9.79
C GLN A 155 -13.22 7.22 -9.24
N TYR A 156 -11.93 7.33 -9.00
CA TYR A 156 -11.09 6.28 -8.44
C TYR A 156 -10.08 6.86 -7.43
N PRO A 157 -9.65 6.08 -6.44
CA PRO A 157 -8.63 6.49 -5.49
C PRO A 157 -7.25 6.57 -6.14
N SER A 158 -6.37 7.41 -5.61
CA SER A 158 -4.97 7.49 -6.06
C SER A 158 -4.23 6.17 -5.88
N GLY A 159 -3.65 5.62 -6.96
CA GLY A 159 -2.75 4.46 -6.87
C GLY A 159 -1.48 4.72 -6.06
N GLY A 160 -0.99 5.96 -6.05
CA GLY A 160 0.14 6.37 -5.21
C GLY A 160 -0.19 6.31 -3.72
N ALA A 161 -1.35 6.85 -3.33
CA ALA A 161 -1.85 6.73 -1.95
C ALA A 161 -2.16 5.27 -1.56
N GLY A 162 -2.33 4.40 -2.55
CA GLY A 162 -2.73 3.01 -2.38
C GLY A 162 -4.23 2.85 -2.10
N PHE A 163 -4.75 1.68 -2.43
CA PHE A 163 -6.18 1.38 -2.30
C PHE A 163 -6.44 -0.12 -2.13
N PHE A 164 -7.66 -0.43 -1.73
CA PHE A 164 -8.15 -1.78 -1.50
C PHE A 164 -9.08 -2.27 -2.59
N LEU A 165 -8.99 -3.57 -2.85
CA LEU A 165 -10.06 -4.40 -3.40
C LEU A 165 -10.56 -5.33 -2.30
N SER A 166 -11.87 -5.48 -2.12
CA SER A 166 -12.43 -6.53 -1.25
C SER A 166 -12.29 -7.91 -1.89
N ALA A 167 -12.35 -8.97 -1.07
CA ALA A 167 -12.36 -10.35 -1.51
C ALA A 167 -13.39 -10.62 -2.62
N THR A 168 -14.65 -10.20 -2.41
CA THR A 168 -15.74 -10.38 -3.40
C THR A 168 -15.49 -9.60 -4.69
N LEU A 169 -14.90 -8.40 -4.63
CA LEU A 169 -14.53 -7.69 -5.87
C LEU A 169 -13.40 -8.43 -6.60
N MET A 170 -12.39 -8.90 -5.86
CA MET A 170 -11.27 -9.62 -6.46
C MET A 170 -11.70 -10.94 -7.11
N GLU A 171 -12.66 -11.65 -6.51
CA GLU A 171 -13.32 -12.82 -7.10
C GLU A 171 -14.03 -12.49 -8.42
N MET A 172 -14.83 -11.42 -8.45
CA MET A 172 -15.50 -10.96 -9.67
C MET A 172 -14.52 -10.52 -10.78
N MET A 173 -13.39 -9.93 -10.39
CA MET A 173 -12.36 -9.45 -11.33
C MET A 173 -11.48 -10.59 -11.86
N TYR A 174 -11.08 -11.55 -11.02
CA TYR A 174 -10.12 -12.61 -11.36
C TYR A 174 -10.31 -13.29 -12.73
N PRO A 175 -11.52 -13.76 -13.14
CA PRO A 175 -11.70 -14.39 -14.45
C PRO A 175 -11.59 -13.42 -15.64
N LYS A 176 -11.62 -12.10 -15.39
CA LYS A 176 -11.61 -11.03 -16.41
C LYS A 176 -10.28 -10.27 -16.49
N ILE A 177 -9.48 -10.27 -15.42
CA ILE A 177 -8.21 -9.53 -15.32
C ILE A 177 -7.35 -9.75 -16.57
N GLU A 178 -7.03 -10.99 -16.93
CA GLU A 178 -6.05 -11.21 -18.01
C GLU A 178 -6.54 -10.70 -19.37
N GLN A 179 -7.80 -10.96 -19.71
CA GLN A 179 -8.44 -10.45 -20.93
C GLN A 179 -8.50 -8.91 -20.93
N PHE A 180 -8.94 -8.30 -19.84
CA PHE A 180 -9.07 -6.85 -19.74
C PHE A 180 -7.72 -6.14 -19.96
N PHE A 181 -6.67 -6.62 -19.29
CA PHE A 181 -5.34 -5.99 -19.33
C PHE A 181 -4.55 -6.25 -20.62
N GLN A 182 -4.86 -7.30 -21.40
CA GLN A 182 -4.21 -7.58 -22.69
C GLN A 182 -5.03 -7.04 -23.88
N ASP A 183 -6.34 -7.28 -23.89
CA ASP A 183 -7.19 -7.09 -25.05
C ASP A 183 -7.98 -5.78 -25.02
N GLU A 184 -8.45 -5.35 -23.84
CA GLU A 184 -9.41 -4.25 -23.71
C GLU A 184 -8.78 -2.93 -23.29
N TRP A 185 -7.75 -2.95 -22.44
CA TRP A 185 -7.06 -1.76 -21.95
C TRP A 185 -6.01 -1.25 -22.97
N PRO A 186 -6.00 0.06 -23.32
CA PRO A 186 -5.05 0.61 -24.28
C PRO A 186 -3.74 1.04 -23.60
N THR A 187 -2.95 0.08 -23.10
CA THR A 187 -1.71 0.33 -22.32
C THR A 187 -0.75 1.34 -22.99
N GLU A 188 -0.58 1.27 -24.32
CA GLU A 188 0.27 2.20 -25.10
C GLU A 188 -0.17 3.67 -25.03
N LYS A 189 -1.46 3.92 -24.78
CA LYS A 189 -2.04 5.28 -24.65
C LYS A 189 -2.30 5.69 -23.21
N SER A 190 -2.54 4.71 -22.35
CA SER A 190 -2.93 4.88 -20.95
C SER A 190 -2.17 3.86 -20.07
N PRO A 191 -0.86 4.06 -19.85
CA PRO A 191 -0.03 3.10 -19.12
C PRO A 191 -0.27 3.09 -17.58
N TYR A 192 -1.25 3.85 -17.10
CA TYR A 192 -1.61 3.98 -15.68
C TYR A 192 -2.28 2.70 -15.16
N ASN A 193 -1.55 1.98 -14.31
CA ASN A 193 -1.90 0.63 -13.88
C ASN A 193 -3.01 0.65 -12.81
N ASP A 194 -2.97 1.60 -11.88
CA ASP A 194 -4.01 1.88 -10.89
C ASP A 194 -5.35 2.26 -11.53
N VAL A 195 -5.33 3.15 -12.53
CA VAL A 195 -6.52 3.53 -13.30
C VAL A 195 -7.13 2.30 -13.95
N ALA A 196 -6.32 1.44 -14.59
CA ALA A 196 -6.79 0.22 -15.24
C ALA A 196 -7.52 -0.74 -14.27
N VAL A 197 -6.99 -0.98 -13.06
CA VAL A 197 -7.67 -1.79 -12.02
C VAL A 197 -9.05 -1.23 -11.70
N ASN A 198 -9.10 0.09 -11.47
CA ASN A 198 -10.33 0.78 -11.08
C ASN A 198 -11.35 0.83 -12.23
N CYS A 199 -10.90 0.91 -13.48
CA CYS A 199 -11.77 0.82 -14.65
C CYS A 199 -12.35 -0.59 -14.86
N LEU A 200 -11.59 -1.65 -14.56
CA LEU A 200 -12.12 -3.01 -14.52
C LEU A 200 -13.20 -3.12 -13.43
N ALA A 201 -12.97 -2.60 -12.22
CA ALA A 201 -13.99 -2.56 -11.17
C ALA A 201 -15.25 -1.74 -11.57
N ALA A 202 -15.06 -0.57 -12.20
CA ALA A 202 -16.16 0.26 -12.70
C ALA A 202 -16.96 -0.44 -13.81
N SER A 203 -16.30 -1.20 -14.68
CA SER A 203 -16.96 -2.01 -15.72
C SER A 203 -17.86 -3.12 -15.15
N LEU A 204 -17.61 -3.53 -13.90
CA LEU A 204 -18.43 -4.45 -13.11
C LEU A 204 -19.50 -3.75 -12.26
N GLY A 205 -19.71 -2.44 -12.46
CA GLY A 205 -20.69 -1.63 -11.74
C GLY A 205 -20.24 -1.14 -10.35
N VAL A 206 -18.98 -1.39 -9.97
CA VAL A 206 -18.48 -1.02 -8.63
C VAL A 206 -17.89 0.39 -8.65
N LYS A 207 -18.38 1.24 -7.75
CA LYS A 207 -17.88 2.61 -7.53
C LYS A 207 -16.89 2.63 -6.37
N ALA A 208 -15.92 3.55 -6.42
CA ALA A 208 -14.96 3.75 -5.34
C ALA A 208 -15.63 4.32 -4.08
N SER A 209 -15.34 3.70 -2.93
CA SER A 209 -15.61 4.25 -1.60
C SER A 209 -14.45 5.18 -1.22
N LEU A 210 -14.67 6.47 -1.43
CA LEU A 210 -13.67 7.51 -1.21
C LEU A 210 -13.67 7.97 0.25
N VAL A 211 -12.56 7.77 0.95
CA VAL A 211 -12.38 8.08 2.37
C VAL A 211 -11.14 8.96 2.60
N PRO A 212 -11.09 9.78 3.68
CA PRO A 212 -9.92 10.59 4.01
C PRO A 212 -8.73 9.72 4.48
N GLY A 213 -7.59 10.34 4.79
CA GLY A 213 -6.44 9.63 5.38
C GLY A 213 -5.55 8.86 4.39
N PHE A 214 -5.96 8.71 3.13
CA PHE A 214 -5.10 8.24 2.04
C PHE A 214 -4.55 9.43 1.25
N TRP A 215 -3.25 9.68 1.33
CA TRP A 215 -2.62 10.87 0.75
C TRP A 215 -1.69 10.52 -0.42
N ALA A 216 -1.93 11.16 -1.57
CA ALA A 216 -1.08 11.04 -2.77
C ALA A 216 0.18 11.92 -2.72
N ASP A 217 0.31 12.75 -1.67
CA ASP A 217 1.47 13.60 -1.39
C ASP A 217 2.03 13.30 0.02
N ASN A 218 3.34 13.45 0.22
CA ASN A 218 3.96 13.21 1.54
C ASN A 218 3.50 14.27 2.55
N PRO A 219 3.73 14.10 3.88
CA PRO A 219 3.18 15.03 4.86
C PRO A 219 3.55 16.50 4.64
N GLN A 220 4.80 16.80 4.26
CA GLN A 220 5.24 18.17 3.93
C GLN A 220 4.49 18.74 2.72
N GLN A 221 4.37 17.96 1.65
CA GLN A 221 3.75 18.38 0.41
C GLN A 221 2.22 18.48 0.54
N THR A 222 1.58 17.53 1.23
CA THR A 222 0.16 17.59 1.63
C THR A 222 -0.11 18.82 2.48
N LEU A 223 0.73 19.11 3.48
CA LEU A 223 0.61 20.34 4.28
C LEU A 223 0.67 21.59 3.40
N LYS A 224 1.58 21.63 2.42
CA LYS A 224 1.75 22.75 1.48
C LYS A 224 0.56 22.91 0.52
N GLN A 225 0.00 21.83 -0.02
CA GLN A 225 -1.10 21.87 -1.00
C GLN A 225 -2.49 22.00 -0.36
N ASN A 226 -2.68 21.39 0.81
CA ASN A 226 -4.00 21.23 1.43
C ASN A 226 -4.16 22.01 2.73
N GLY A 227 -3.07 22.45 3.36
CA GLY A 227 -3.07 23.16 4.63
C GLY A 227 -3.31 22.24 5.82
N ILE A 228 -2.87 22.69 7.00
CA ILE A 228 -2.90 21.90 8.24
C ILE A 228 -4.30 21.42 8.61
N LYS A 229 -5.33 22.26 8.39
CA LYS A 229 -6.73 21.92 8.67
C LYS A 229 -7.24 20.70 7.88
N ARG A 230 -6.77 20.50 6.64
CA ARG A 230 -7.18 19.37 5.81
C ARG A 230 -6.33 18.14 6.06
N LEU A 231 -5.02 18.30 6.29
CA LEU A 231 -4.14 17.21 6.71
C LEU A 231 -4.58 16.60 8.06
N HIS A 232 -5.04 17.44 9.00
CA HIS A 232 -5.54 17.02 10.32
C HIS A 232 -7.06 16.79 10.38
N ALA A 233 -7.77 16.86 9.24
CA ALA A 233 -9.19 16.49 9.18
C ALA A 233 -9.43 15.00 9.47
N ASP A 234 -8.41 14.18 9.22
CA ASP A 234 -8.28 12.83 9.75
C ASP A 234 -7.18 12.82 10.80
N SER A 235 -7.50 12.36 12.01
CA SER A 235 -6.51 12.26 13.10
C SER A 235 -5.64 11.01 12.96
N GLU A 236 -6.10 10.00 12.23
CA GLU A 236 -5.41 8.71 12.06
C GLU A 236 -5.20 8.40 10.56
N PRO A 237 -4.34 9.17 9.86
CA PRO A 237 -4.08 8.97 8.45
C PRO A 237 -3.51 7.56 8.20
N ASN A 238 -3.95 6.98 7.08
CA ASN A 238 -3.66 5.61 6.69
C ASN A 238 -2.38 5.51 5.86
N THR A 239 -2.18 6.41 4.89
CA THR A 239 -1.07 6.32 3.93
C THR A 239 -0.53 7.69 3.49
N PHE A 240 0.73 7.70 3.07
CA PHE A 240 1.39 8.81 2.38
C PHE A 240 2.27 8.29 1.24
N HIS A 241 2.33 9.01 0.13
CA HIS A 241 3.19 8.78 -1.05
C HIS A 241 3.47 10.15 -1.67
N TYR A 242 4.48 10.47 -2.47
CA TYR A 242 5.77 9.82 -2.62
C TYR A 242 6.60 10.08 -1.36
N VAL A 243 6.91 9.03 -0.60
CA VAL A 243 7.71 9.11 0.63
C VAL A 243 9.15 8.63 0.34
N PRO A 244 10.17 9.50 0.44
CA PRO A 244 11.57 9.10 0.28
C PRO A 244 11.98 8.02 1.30
N PRO A 245 12.97 7.15 0.98
CA PRO A 245 13.41 6.07 1.86
C PRO A 245 13.67 6.51 3.31
N THR A 246 14.46 7.57 3.53
CA THR A 246 14.76 8.12 4.87
C THR A 246 13.49 8.58 5.60
N SER A 247 12.54 9.18 4.90
CA SER A 247 11.25 9.60 5.47
C SER A 247 10.35 8.43 5.85
N MET A 248 10.46 7.27 5.17
CA MET A 248 9.73 6.06 5.58
C MET A 248 10.17 5.62 6.97
N TYR A 249 11.47 5.54 7.23
CA TYR A 249 11.99 5.17 8.56
C TYR A 249 11.57 6.15 9.65
N ILE A 250 11.64 7.46 9.38
CA ILE A 250 11.23 8.48 10.36
C ILE A 250 9.73 8.40 10.65
N LEU A 251 8.88 8.19 9.64
CA LEU A 251 7.44 7.99 9.84
C LEU A 251 7.15 6.67 10.59
N ASP A 252 7.92 5.61 10.34
CA ASP A 252 7.79 4.34 11.04
C ASP A 252 8.06 4.49 12.53
N GLU A 253 9.22 5.06 12.88
CA GLU A 253 9.60 5.38 14.26
C GLU A 253 8.57 6.30 14.92
N PHE A 254 8.16 7.39 14.25
CA PHE A 254 7.18 8.33 14.77
C PHE A 254 5.84 7.65 15.13
N TYR A 255 5.28 6.83 14.23
CA TYR A 255 4.01 6.15 14.50
C TYR A 255 4.14 5.00 15.51
N VAL A 256 5.32 4.35 15.61
CA VAL A 256 5.62 3.38 16.66
C VAL A 256 5.66 4.04 18.04
N PHE A 257 6.35 5.17 18.18
CA PHE A 257 6.36 5.93 19.44
C PHE A 257 4.97 6.48 19.79
N GLN A 258 4.23 7.04 18.82
CA GLN A 258 2.85 7.45 19.01
C GLN A 258 1.94 6.31 19.51
N HIS A 259 2.13 5.08 19.02
CA HIS A 259 1.38 3.92 19.47
C HIS A 259 1.76 3.53 20.92
N ILE A 260 3.06 3.50 21.23
CA ILE A 260 3.59 3.26 22.58
C ILE A 260 3.05 4.28 23.58
N ASP A 261 3.13 5.58 23.27
CA ASP A 261 2.66 6.66 24.13
C ASP A 261 1.17 6.54 24.44
N ARG A 262 0.35 6.20 23.43
CA ARG A 262 -1.10 6.02 23.63
C ARG A 262 -1.42 4.80 24.48
N LEU A 263 -0.74 3.67 24.27
CA LEU A 263 -0.91 2.47 25.11
C LEU A 263 -0.46 2.71 26.57
N ALA A 264 0.62 3.47 26.77
CA ALA A 264 1.11 3.86 28.09
C ALA A 264 0.12 4.80 28.81
N ASN A 265 -0.35 5.85 28.13
CA ASN A 265 -1.34 6.80 28.66
C ASN A 265 -2.68 6.14 29.01
N ASP A 266 -3.04 5.03 28.35
CA ASP A 266 -4.23 4.24 28.66
C ASP A 266 -4.04 3.20 29.78
N ASN A 267 -2.84 3.09 30.37
CA ASN A 267 -2.44 2.01 31.27
C ASN A 267 -2.61 0.60 30.67
N ASN A 268 -2.57 0.46 29.34
CA ASN A 268 -2.69 -0.83 28.64
C ASN A 268 -1.35 -1.56 28.57
N LEU A 269 -0.80 -1.88 29.75
CA LEU A 269 0.56 -2.44 29.90
C LEU A 269 0.74 -3.78 29.19
N ASN A 270 -0.31 -4.61 29.12
CA ASN A 270 -0.25 -5.91 28.45
C ASN A 270 -0.04 -5.76 26.93
N GLU A 271 -0.82 -4.89 26.27
CA GLU A 271 -0.64 -4.65 24.83
C GLU A 271 0.66 -3.88 24.56
N LEU A 272 1.06 -2.95 25.44
CA LEU A 272 2.34 -2.24 25.34
C LEU A 272 3.54 -3.20 25.36
N VAL A 273 3.58 -4.15 26.31
CA VAL A 273 4.64 -5.17 26.39
C VAL A 273 4.63 -6.08 25.16
N LYS A 274 3.44 -6.50 24.69
CA LYS A 274 3.29 -7.33 23.49
C LYS A 274 3.78 -6.62 22.23
N PHE A 275 3.31 -5.40 21.97
CA PHE A 275 3.72 -4.57 20.85
C PHE A 275 5.22 -4.30 20.85
N THR A 276 5.78 -3.91 22.00
CA THR A 276 7.22 -3.61 22.13
C THR A 276 8.07 -4.86 21.86
N ARG A 277 7.68 -6.03 22.36
CA ARG A 277 8.37 -7.31 22.08
C ARG A 277 8.32 -7.67 20.59
N GLN A 278 7.16 -7.52 19.94
CA GLN A 278 7.02 -7.76 18.50
C GLN A 278 7.89 -6.79 17.68
N PHE A 279 7.85 -5.49 18.01
CA PHE A 279 8.65 -4.46 17.36
C PHE A 279 10.16 -4.73 17.44
N VAL A 280 10.67 -5.05 18.66
CA VAL A 280 12.08 -5.37 18.89
C VAL A 280 12.49 -6.67 18.19
N ALA A 281 11.66 -7.71 18.22
CA ALA A 281 11.96 -8.98 17.54
C ALA A 281 12.08 -8.80 16.01
N VAL A 282 11.19 -8.01 15.40
CA VAL A 282 11.27 -7.67 13.97
C VAL A 282 12.52 -6.84 13.67
N HIS A 283 12.85 -5.84 14.48
CA HIS A 283 14.08 -5.05 14.30
C HIS A 283 15.35 -5.88 14.42
N TYR A 284 15.39 -6.84 15.34
CA TYR A 284 16.51 -7.77 15.47
C TYR A 284 16.72 -8.62 14.21
N GLU A 285 15.64 -9.13 13.60
CA GLU A 285 15.75 -9.89 12.35
C GLU A 285 16.17 -9.00 11.18
N LEU A 286 15.65 -7.77 11.08
CA LEU A 286 16.10 -6.80 10.09
C LEU A 286 17.59 -6.48 10.20
N LEU A 287 18.14 -6.36 11.43
CA LEU A 287 19.58 -6.18 11.64
C LEU A 287 20.41 -7.39 11.16
N ARG A 288 19.90 -8.63 11.35
CA ARG A 288 20.54 -9.84 10.82
C ARG A 288 20.54 -9.88 9.30
N ILE A 289 19.43 -9.50 8.67
CA ILE A 289 19.32 -9.38 7.22
C ILE A 289 20.28 -8.29 6.71
N LYS A 290 20.31 -7.11 7.33
CA LYS A 290 21.22 -6.00 6.97
C LYS A 290 22.70 -6.38 7.07
N LYS A 291 23.09 -7.15 8.08
CA LYS A 291 24.47 -7.66 8.19
C LYS A 291 24.88 -8.50 6.97
N ASN A 292 23.94 -9.23 6.37
CA ASN A 292 24.15 -10.01 5.14
C ASN A 292 24.00 -9.17 3.86
N GLU A 293 23.39 -7.99 3.91
CA GLU A 293 23.26 -7.06 2.76
C GLU A 293 24.55 -6.28 2.49
N CYS A 294 25.30 -5.91 3.53
CA CYS A 294 26.52 -5.11 3.41
C CYS A 294 27.65 -5.77 2.61
N THR A 295 27.47 -7.02 2.15
CA THR A 295 28.40 -7.77 1.31
C THR A 295 27.92 -7.93 -0.14
N LEU A 296 26.72 -7.46 -0.48
CA LEU A 296 26.14 -7.60 -1.83
C LEU A 296 26.61 -6.49 -2.78
N PRO A 297 26.86 -6.79 -4.06
CA PRO A 297 27.20 -5.78 -5.05
C PRO A 297 25.98 -4.87 -5.39
N PRO A 298 26.21 -3.66 -5.92
CA PRO A 298 25.14 -2.82 -6.44
C PRO A 298 24.36 -3.51 -7.56
N VAL A 299 23.03 -3.38 -7.55
CA VAL A 299 22.18 -3.91 -8.63
C VAL A 299 22.38 -3.03 -9.86
N LYS A 300 22.94 -3.60 -10.94
CA LYS A 300 23.01 -2.91 -12.24
C LYS A 300 21.61 -2.81 -12.83
N SER A 301 21.18 -1.59 -13.15
CA SER A 301 20.00 -1.36 -13.99
C SER A 301 20.30 -1.80 -15.42
N THR A 302 19.63 -2.86 -15.87
CA THR A 302 19.53 -3.28 -17.28
C THR A 302 18.24 -2.74 -17.89
#